data_AF-A0A7S2S7I7-F1
#
_entry.id   AF-A0A7S2S7I7-F1
#
_cell.length_a   1.000
_cell.length_b   1.000
_cell.length_c   1.000
_cell.angle_alpha   90.00
_cell.angle_beta   90.00
_cell.angle_gamma   90.00
#
_symmetry.space_group_name_H-M   'P 1'
#
loop_
_entity.id
_entity.type
_entity.pdbx_description
1 polymer ?
#
loop_
_entity_poly.entity_id
_entity_poly.type
_entity_poly.pdbx_seq_one_letter_code
_entity_poly.pdbx_strand_id
1 'polypeptide(L)'
;RFGFSSDLRRMSAIVKRATGASPDSIVLTKGAPETMESLIRPDCLPPSYKATYLHHMSRGHRVLALGYRRLEASPTSSLLTMKREDVEADLQFLGFAVLDCPLKKDSAM
;
A
#
# COMPACT_ATOMS: atom_id res chain seq x y z
N ARG A 1 -11.03 8.34 4.18
CA ARG A 1 -9.66 8.38 3.59
C ARG A 1 -8.66 8.56 4.72
N PHE A 2 -7.50 7.90 4.66
CA PHE A 2 -6.43 8.03 5.63
C PHE A 2 -5.22 8.66 4.94
N GLY A 3 -4.99 9.94 5.23
CA GLY A 3 -3.94 10.72 4.60
C GLY A 3 -2.54 10.19 4.92
N PHE A 4 -1.59 10.52 4.04
CA PHE A 4 -0.18 10.26 4.27
C PHE A 4 0.30 10.98 5.52
N SER A 5 0.99 10.26 6.39
CA SER A 5 1.72 10.80 7.53
C SER A 5 3.17 10.38 7.39
N SER A 6 4.09 11.33 7.59
CA SER A 6 5.54 11.08 7.52
C SER A 6 6.00 10.08 8.57
N ASP A 7 5.39 10.09 9.75
CA ASP A 7 5.68 9.13 10.83
C ASP A 7 5.28 7.71 10.44
N LEU A 8 4.13 7.59 9.77
CA LEU A 8 3.56 6.31 9.37
C LEU A 8 4.05 5.82 8.00
N ARG A 9 4.67 6.68 7.20
CA ARG A 9 5.24 6.39 5.85
C ARG A 9 4.30 5.68 4.89
N ARG A 10 2.98 5.89 5.04
CA ARG A 10 1.94 5.24 4.24
C ARG A 10 0.64 6.03 4.20
N MET A 11 -0.24 5.66 3.28
CA MET A 11 -1.61 6.19 3.18
C MET A 11 -2.58 5.12 2.69
N SER A 12 -3.85 5.27 3.07
CA SER A 12 -4.90 4.30 2.75
C SER A 12 -6.19 4.96 2.27
N ALA A 13 -6.87 4.31 1.32
CA ALA A 13 -8.15 4.74 0.79
C ALA A 13 -9.13 3.57 0.79
N ILE A 14 -10.35 3.80 1.25
CA ILE A 14 -11.47 2.87 1.10
C ILE A 14 -12.22 3.31 -0.14
N VAL A 15 -12.36 2.41 -1.12
CA VAL A 15 -13.08 2.64 -2.37
C VAL A 15 -14.27 1.70 -2.44
N LYS A 16 -15.42 2.22 -2.87
CA LYS A 16 -16.59 1.40 -3.20
C LYS A 16 -16.56 1.11 -4.68
N ARG A 17 -16.60 -0.17 -5.04
CA ARG A 17 -16.70 -0.58 -6.44
C ARG A 17 -18.18 -0.57 -6.84
N ALA A 18 -18.53 0.26 -7.81
CA ALA A 18 -19.89 0.39 -8.33
C ALA A 18 -20.24 -0.69 -9.39
N THR A 19 -19.28 -1.54 -9.77
CA THR A 19 -19.43 -2.53 -10.83
C THR A 19 -19.43 -3.96 -10.26
N GLY A 20 -20.51 -4.71 -10.52
CA GLY A 20 -20.71 -6.10 -10.06
C GLY A 20 -22.15 -6.36 -9.57
N ALA A 21 -22.49 -7.64 -9.35
CA ALA A 21 -23.78 -8.05 -8.78
C ALA A 21 -23.98 -7.63 -7.30
N SER A 22 -22.87 -7.33 -6.60
CA SER A 22 -22.85 -6.81 -5.23
C SER A 22 -21.91 -5.60 -5.12
N PRO A 23 -22.31 -4.53 -4.43
CA PRO A 23 -21.41 -3.42 -4.11
C PRO A 23 -20.41 -3.87 -3.03
N ASP A 24 -19.13 -3.97 -3.39
CA ASP A 24 -18.07 -4.33 -2.45
C ASP A 24 -17.17 -3.13 -2.15
N SER A 25 -16.61 -3.10 -0.94
CA SER A 25 -15.64 -2.08 -0.53
C SER A 25 -14.24 -2.66 -0.47
N ILE A 26 -13.25 -1.92 -0.97
CA ILE A 26 -11.85 -2.33 -1.01
C ILE A 26 -11.01 -1.28 -0.32
N VAL A 27 -10.15 -1.71 0.60
CA VAL A 27 -9.05 -0.90 1.14
C VAL A 27 -7.87 -1.00 0.19
N LEU A 28 -7.32 0.14 -0.19
CA LEU A 28 -6.08 0.27 -0.96
C LEU A 28 -5.08 1.04 -0.11
N THR A 29 -3.92 0.46 0.12
CA THR A 29 -2.85 1.06 0.92
C THR A 29 -1.57 1.10 0.11
N LYS A 30 -0.89 2.26 0.15
CA LYS A 30 0.45 2.42 -0.42
C LYS A 30 1.39 3.03 0.61
N GLY A 31 2.63 2.58 0.65
CA GLY A 31 3.61 3.05 1.62
C GLY A 31 5.02 2.58 1.34
N ALA A 32 5.93 2.95 2.24
CA ALA A 32 7.29 2.46 2.21
C ALA A 32 7.31 0.92 2.35
N PRO A 33 8.14 0.20 1.57
CA PRO A 33 8.12 -1.25 1.54
C PRO A 33 8.38 -1.89 2.91
N GLU A 34 9.24 -1.29 3.73
CA GLU A 34 9.53 -1.75 5.09
C GLU A 34 8.34 -1.61 6.05
N THR A 35 7.51 -0.59 5.86
CA THR A 35 6.31 -0.40 6.69
C THR A 35 5.20 -1.35 6.24
N MET A 36 5.02 -1.49 4.92
CA MET A 36 3.99 -2.34 4.34
C MET A 36 4.21 -3.82 4.67
N GLU A 37 5.47 -4.28 4.82
CA GLU A 37 5.80 -5.66 5.20
C GLU A 37 5.09 -6.10 6.50
N SER A 38 4.98 -5.20 7.49
CA SER A 38 4.30 -5.48 8.76
C SER A 38 2.77 -5.49 8.70
N LEU A 39 2.20 -4.92 7.64
CA LEU A 39 0.75 -4.75 7.46
C LEU A 39 0.16 -5.78 6.50
N ILE A 40 1.01 -6.36 5.66
CA ILE A 40 0.65 -7.40 4.70
C ILE A 40 0.66 -8.75 5.41
N ARG A 41 -0.33 -9.58 5.11
CA ARG A 41 -0.39 -10.93 5.66
C ARG A 41 0.84 -11.74 5.24
N PRO A 42 1.48 -12.48 6.16
CA PRO A 42 2.69 -13.25 5.85
C PRO A 42 2.50 -14.31 4.75
N ASP A 43 1.30 -14.87 4.59
CA ASP A 43 0.94 -15.83 3.55
C ASP A 43 0.90 -15.23 2.13
N CYS A 44 0.78 -13.90 2.03
CA CYS A 44 0.72 -13.17 0.77
C CYS A 44 2.05 -12.52 0.40
N LEU A 45 3.06 -12.58 1.27
CA LEU A 45 4.36 -11.99 0.99
C LEU A 45 5.23 -12.97 0.19
N PRO A 46 5.70 -12.59 -1.01
CA PRO A 46 6.62 -13.43 -1.74
C PRO A 46 7.97 -13.50 -1.00
N PRO A 47 8.69 -14.64 -1.01
CA PRO A 47 10.00 -14.75 -0.38
C PRO A 47 11.02 -13.72 -0.90
N SER A 48 10.85 -13.27 -2.13
CA SER A 48 11.71 -12.26 -2.77
C SER A 48 11.37 -10.82 -2.38
N TYR A 49 10.30 -10.56 -1.62
CA TYR A 49 9.81 -9.20 -1.31
C TYR A 49 10.93 -8.26 -0.87
N LYS A 50 11.70 -8.69 0.14
CA LYS A 50 12.79 -7.90 0.71
C LYS A 50 13.95 -7.67 -0.25
N ALA A 51 14.38 -8.73 -0.92
CA ALA A 51 15.45 -8.66 -1.92
C ALA A 51 15.07 -7.73 -3.07
N THR A 52 13.82 -7.80 -3.54
CA THR A 52 13.33 -6.98 -4.67
C THR A 52 13.31 -5.50 -4.34
N TYR A 53 12.73 -5.07 -3.21
CA TYR A 53 12.68 -3.64 -2.93
C TYR A 53 14.09 -3.08 -2.66
N LEU A 54 14.97 -3.83 -1.96
CA LEU A 54 16.35 -3.42 -1.71
C LEU A 54 17.14 -3.27 -3.00
N HIS A 55 16.95 -4.19 -3.95
CA HIS A 55 17.59 -4.15 -5.27
C HIS A 55 17.24 -2.91 -6.10
N HIS A 56 16.01 -2.41 -5.96
CA HIS A 56 15.59 -1.17 -6.62
C HIS A 56 16.05 0.07 -5.85
N MET A 57 15.94 0.07 -4.52
CA MET A 57 16.38 1.18 -3.66
C MET A 57 17.90 1.39 -3.74
N SER A 58 18.71 0.32 -3.85
CA SER A 58 20.16 0.43 -3.99
C SER A 58 20.61 1.09 -5.30
N ARG A 59 19.71 1.19 -6.29
CA ARG A 59 19.94 1.89 -7.55
C ARG A 59 19.35 3.30 -7.59
N GLY A 60 18.90 3.82 -6.44
CA GLY A 60 18.33 5.17 -6.34
C GLY A 60 16.87 5.28 -6.77
N HIS A 61 16.19 4.16 -7.06
CA HIS A 61 14.77 4.21 -7.36
C HIS A 61 13.95 4.44 -6.07
N ARG A 62 12.87 5.20 -6.20
CA ARG A 62 11.86 5.29 -5.15
C ARG A 62 10.88 4.13 -5.29
N VAL A 63 10.85 3.26 -4.29
CA VAL A 63 9.98 2.08 -4.26
C VAL A 63 8.82 2.31 -3.30
N LEU A 64 7.60 1.99 -3.74
CA LEU A 64 6.40 1.95 -2.90
C LEU A 64 5.79 0.55 -2.99
N ALA A 65 5.42 -0.02 -1.85
CA ALA A 65 4.64 -1.25 -1.80
C ALA A 65 3.14 -0.94 -1.82
N LEU A 66 2.40 -1.74 -2.59
CA LEU A 66 0.96 -1.65 -2.74
C LEU A 66 0.32 -2.88 -2.12
N GLY A 67 -0.67 -2.63 -1.26
CA GLY A 67 -1.47 -3.67 -0.63
C GLY A 67 -2.96 -3.35 -0.74
N TYR A 68 -3.79 -4.39 -0.73
CA TYR A 68 -5.23 -4.22 -0.72
C TYR A 68 -5.91 -5.21 0.22
N ARG A 69 -7.11 -4.88 0.68
CA ARG A 69 -7.97 -5.81 1.41
C ARG A 69 -9.41 -5.60 1.01
N ARG A 70 -10.13 -6.69 0.79
CA ARG A 70 -11.58 -6.64 0.56
C ARG A 70 -12.28 -6.55 1.91
N LEU A 71 -13.22 -5.62 2.01
CA LEU A 71 -14.14 -5.55 3.14
C LEU A 71 -15.40 -6.29 2.74
N GLU A 72 -15.92 -7.11 3.64
CA GLU A 72 -17.25 -7.69 3.45
C GLU A 72 -18.30 -6.58 3.33
N ALA A 73 -19.48 -6.93 2.82
CA ALA A 73 -20.58 -6.00 2.60
C ALA A 73 -21.03 -5.38 3.94
N SER A 74 -20.38 -4.28 4.31
CA SER A 74 -20.63 -3.53 5.52
C SER A 74 -21.40 -2.25 5.18
N PRO A 75 -22.36 -1.82 6.02
CA PRO A 75 -23.02 -0.55 5.82
C PRO A 75 -22.00 0.61 5.84
N THR A 76 -22.27 1.65 5.04
CA THR A 76 -21.38 2.81 4.89
C THR A 76 -21.04 3.47 6.21
N SER A 77 -21.98 3.47 7.17
CA SER A 77 -21.81 4.02 8.51
C SER A 77 -20.64 3.37 9.24
N SER A 78 -20.53 2.04 9.21
CA SER A 78 -19.43 1.31 9.84
C SER A 78 -18.08 1.61 9.19
N LEU A 79 -18.04 1.82 7.87
CA LEU A 79 -16.81 2.17 7.16
C LEU A 79 -16.28 3.57 7.54
N LEU A 80 -17.18 4.48 7.94
CA LEU A 80 -16.83 5.83 8.37
C LEU A 80 -16.27 5.87 9.80
N THR A 81 -16.60 4.87 10.62
CA THR A 81 -16.15 4.77 12.02
C THR A 81 -14.95 3.85 12.22
N MET A 82 -14.49 3.14 11.17
CA MET A 82 -13.31 2.29 11.27
C MET A 82 -12.06 3.10 11.63
N LYS A 83 -11.26 2.56 12.55
CA LYS A 83 -9.96 3.14 12.88
C LYS A 83 -8.94 2.79 11.79
N ARG A 84 -7.85 3.55 11.76
CA ARG A 84 -6.80 3.38 10.75
C ARG A 84 -6.17 1.99 10.84
N GLU A 85 -5.94 1.53 12.06
CA GLU A 85 -5.28 0.26 12.37
C GLU A 85 -6.11 -0.91 11.83
N ASP A 86 -7.43 -0.86 12.04
CA ASP A 86 -8.37 -1.87 11.53
C ASP A 86 -8.46 -1.88 10.01
N VAL A 87 -8.26 -0.71 9.37
CA VAL A 87 -8.29 -0.56 7.91
C VAL A 87 -7.01 -1.11 7.29
N GLU A 88 -5.87 -0.87 7.92
CA GLU A 88 -4.53 -1.19 7.41
C GLU A 88 -4.03 -2.58 7.82
N ALA A 89 -4.83 -3.37 8.54
CA ALA A 89 -4.53 -4.75 8.89
C ALA A 89 -4.78 -5.74 7.73
N ASP A 90 -4.10 -6.88 7.79
CA ASP A 90 -4.32 -8.07 6.95
C ASP A 90 -4.36 -7.79 5.44
N LEU A 91 -3.49 -6.90 4.96
CA LEU A 91 -3.42 -6.55 3.55
C LEU A 91 -2.88 -7.72 2.72
N GLN A 92 -3.39 -7.87 1.51
CA GLN A 92 -2.79 -8.72 0.49
C GLN A 92 -1.81 -7.90 -0.34
N PHE A 93 -0.62 -8.46 -0.58
CA PHE A 93 0.37 -7.81 -1.44
C PHE A 93 -0.14 -7.77 -2.88
N LEU A 94 -0.10 -6.59 -3.49
CA LEU A 94 -0.45 -6.40 -4.89
C LEU A 94 0.79 -6.28 -5.78
N GLY A 95 1.83 -5.59 -5.30
CA GLY A 95 3.04 -5.34 -6.07
C GLY A 95 3.81 -4.12 -5.59
N PHE A 96 4.90 -3.81 -6.31
CA PHE A 96 5.68 -2.60 -6.10
C PHE A 96 5.42 -1.59 -7.22
N ALA A 97 5.36 -0.31 -6.86
CA ALA A 97 5.56 0.79 -7.78
C ALA A 97 7.00 1.29 -7.64
N VAL A 98 7.78 1.15 -8.72
CA VAL A 98 9.18 1.60 -8.80
C VAL A 98 9.20 2.88 -9.65
N LEU A 99 9.64 3.98 -9.05
CA LEU A 99 9.74 5.27 -9.69
C LEU A 99 11.21 5.62 -9.87
N ASP A 100 11.59 5.88 -11.12
CA ASP A 100 12.89 6.44 -11.43
C ASP A 100 12.94 7.92 -11.03
N CYS A 101 14.04 8.31 -10.41
CA CYS A 101 14.26 9.66 -9.89
C CYS A 101 15.57 10.18 -10.49
N PRO A 102 15.59 10.47 -11.81
CA PRO A 102 16.81 10.90 -12.47
C PRO A 102 17.30 12.21 -11.85
N LEU A 103 18.58 12.26 -11.52
CA LEU A 103 19.23 13.49 -11.09
C LEU A 103 19.29 14.47 -12.28
N LYS A 104 19.23 15.78 -11.97
CA LYS A 104 19.55 16.79 -12.98
C LYS A 104 20.98 16.57 -13.48
N LYS A 105 21.21 16.81 -14.76
CA LYS A 105 22.53 16.62 -15.40
C LYS A 105 23.65 17.39 -14.68
N ASP A 106 23.36 18.58 -14.15
CA ASP A 106 24.31 19.37 -13.33
C ASP A 106 24.64 18.79 -11.95
N SER A 107 23.89 17.79 -11.49
CA SER A 107 24.10 17.14 -10.18
C SER A 107 24.77 15.78 -10.29
N ALA A 108 24.95 15.24 -11.49
CA ALA A 108 25.77 14.08 -11.75
C ALA A 108 27.18 14.58 -12.10
N MET A 109 28.07 14.65 -11.10
CA MET A 109 29.49 14.88 -11.31
C MET A 109 30.09 13.85 -12.28
#